data_AF-A0A060BX22-F1
#
_entry.id   AF-A0A060BX22-F1
#
_cell.length_a   1.000
_cell.length_b   1.000
_cell.length_c   1.000
_cell.angle_alpha   90.00
_cell.angle_beta   90.00
_cell.angle_gamma   90.00
#
_symmetry.space_group_name_H-M   'P 1'
#
loop_
_entity.id
_entity.type
_entity.pdbx_description
1 polymer ?
#
loop_
_entity_poly.entity_id
_entity_poly.type
_entity_poly.pdbx_seq_one_letter_code
_entity_poly.pdbx_strand_id
1 'polypeptide(L)' 'MLLGAGAMTPMQVATMYQTIASGGFNTPLRSIRSVVAADGQPLKRYPFQVQQRFDSGSIYLLQNA' A
#
# COMPACT_ATOMS: atom_id res chain seq x y z
N MET A 1 -11.71 5.16 18.66
CA MET A 1 -11.87 3.69 18.53
C MET A 1 -10.50 3.04 18.69
N LEU A 2 -10.22 2.37 19.80
CA LEU A 2 -8.89 1.75 20.05
C LEU A 2 -8.93 0.22 20.10
N LEU A 3 -10.08 -0.36 20.39
CA LEU A 3 -10.26 -1.81 20.60
C LEU A 3 -10.83 -2.52 19.35
N GLY A 4 -10.50 -2.04 18.14
CA GLY A 4 -10.95 -2.68 16.90
C GLY A 4 -12.41 -2.39 16.51
N ALA A 5 -13.05 -1.36 17.07
CA ALA A 5 -14.42 -0.95 16.73
C ALA A 5 -14.58 -0.35 15.30
N GLY A 6 -13.54 -0.43 14.45
CA GLY A 6 -13.60 -0.04 13.05
C GLY A 6 -13.73 -1.26 12.15
N ALA A 7 -14.82 -1.35 11.40
CA ALA A 7 -15.00 -2.41 10.40
C ALA A 7 -14.10 -2.16 9.19
N MET A 8 -13.33 -3.17 8.79
CA MET A 8 -12.44 -3.13 7.63
C MET A 8 -12.54 -4.42 6.84
N THR A 9 -12.48 -4.32 5.52
CA THR A 9 -12.32 -5.47 4.63
C THR A 9 -10.91 -6.04 4.73
N PRO A 10 -10.68 -7.33 4.37
CA PRO A 10 -9.34 -7.91 4.35
C PRO A 10 -8.34 -7.10 3.51
N MET A 11 -8.77 -6.50 2.40
CA MET A 11 -7.92 -5.66 1.55
C MET A 11 -7.49 -4.34 2.22
N GLN A 12 -8.36 -3.76 3.06
CA GLN A 12 -8.03 -2.58 3.84
C GLN A 12 -7.03 -2.94 4.95
N VAL A 13 -7.22 -4.08 5.62
CA VAL A 13 -6.27 -4.60 6.61
C VAL A 13 -4.90 -4.87 5.95
N ALA A 14 -4.88 -5.50 4.78
CA ALA A 14 -3.63 -5.73 4.03
C ALA A 14 -2.92 -4.41 3.67
N THR A 15 -3.66 -3.39 3.26
CA THR A 15 -3.08 -2.06 2.95
C THR A 15 -2.49 -1.39 4.20
N MET A 16 -3.15 -1.54 5.36
CA MET A 16 -2.66 -1.03 6.63
C MET A 16 -1.31 -1.67 7.00
N TYR A 17 -1.26 -3.01 7.03
CA TYR A 17 -0.03 -3.74 7.37
C TYR A 17 1.06 -3.58 6.32
N GLN A 18 0.73 -3.43 5.04
CA GLN A 18 1.70 -3.11 3.99
C GLN A 18 2.43 -1.81 4.29
N THR A 19 1.72 -0.79 4.78
CA THR A 19 2.31 0.53 5.10
C THR A 19 3.27 0.43 6.30
N ILE A 20 2.95 -0.42 7.28
CA ILE A 20 3.85 -0.71 8.40
C ILE A 20 5.08 -1.45 7.88
N ALA A 21 4.89 -2.53 7.11
CA ALA A 21 5.98 -3.35 6.59
C ALA A 21 6.93 -2.58 5.65
N SER A 22 6.44 -1.56 4.96
CA SER A 22 7.24 -0.71 4.06
C SER A 22 7.94 0.46 4.76
N GLY A 23 8.02 0.47 6.09
CA GLY A 23 8.70 1.54 6.83
C GLY A 23 7.94 2.86 6.84
N GLY A 24 6.62 2.85 6.68
CA GLY A 24 5.77 4.05 6.69
C GLY A 24 5.37 4.57 5.31
N PHE A 25 5.82 3.92 4.23
CA PHE A 25 5.49 4.29 2.85
C PHE A 25 4.25 3.55 2.34
N ASN A 26 3.14 4.26 2.17
CA ASN A 26 1.96 3.70 1.56
C ASN A 26 2.10 3.68 0.03
N THR A 27 1.85 2.51 -0.56
CA THR A 27 1.65 2.39 -2.01
C THR A 27 0.32 1.69 -2.23
N PRO A 28 -0.65 2.30 -2.95
CA PRO A 28 -1.95 1.68 -3.18
C PRO A 28 -1.82 0.28 -3.81
N LEU A 29 -2.55 -0.68 -3.27
CA LEU A 29 -2.58 -2.04 -3.83
C LEU A 29 -3.17 -2.00 -5.24
N ARG A 30 -2.42 -2.53 -6.21
CA ARG A 30 -2.84 -2.64 -7.61
C ARG A 30 -2.52 -4.04 -8.12
N SER A 31 -3.52 -4.72 -8.67
CA SER A 31 -3.34 -6.00 -9.36
C SER A 31 -2.85 -5.81 -10.80
N ILE A 32 -3.26 -4.72 -11.45
CA ILE A 32 -2.93 -4.40 -12.85
C ILE A 32 -1.86 -3.31 -12.88
N ARG A 33 -0.74 -3.58 -13.57
CA ARG A 33 0.36 -2.62 -13.77
C ARG A 33 0.25 -1.88 -15.11
N SER A 34 -0.17 -2.59 -16.16
CA SER A 34 -0.37 -2.03 -17.49
C SER A 34 -1.39 -2.84 -18.28
N VAL A 35 -2.03 -2.19 -19.23
CA VAL A 35 -2.87 -2.80 -20.27
C VAL A 35 -2.21 -2.47 -21.60
N VAL A 36 -1.99 -3.50 -22.43
CA VAL A 36 -1.38 -3.38 -23.77
C VAL A 36 -2.34 -3.91 -24.82
N ALA A 37 -2.34 -3.31 -25.99
CA ALA A 37 -3.05 -3.79 -27.16
C ALA A 37 -2.31 -4.97 -27.80
N ALA A 38 -2.98 -5.69 -28.71
CA ALA A 38 -2.42 -6.87 -29.38
C ALA A 38 -1.19 -6.56 -30.25
N ASP A 39 -1.07 -5.32 -30.72
CA ASP A 39 0.08 -4.79 -31.45
C ASP A 39 1.24 -4.33 -30.54
N GLY A 40 1.10 -4.52 -29.22
CA GLY A 40 2.09 -4.14 -28.22
C GLY A 40 2.01 -2.68 -27.75
N GLN A 41 1.10 -1.87 -28.29
CA GLN A 41 0.97 -0.47 -27.85
C GLN A 41 0.34 -0.37 -26.45
N PRO A 42 0.92 0.41 -25.51
CA PRO A 42 0.38 0.54 -24.18
C PRO A 42 -0.90 1.37 -24.19
N LEU A 43 -2.03 0.76 -23.77
CA LEU A 43 -3.31 1.45 -23.62
C LEU A 43 -3.39 2.23 -22.31
N LYS A 44 -2.86 1.67 -21.23
CA LYS A 44 -2.86 2.32 -19.91
C LYS A 44 -1.76 1.78 -19.02
N ARG A 45 -1.09 2.66 -18.28
CA ARG A 45 -0.08 2.29 -17.28
C ARG A 45 -0.47 2.87 -15.93
N TYR A 46 -0.29 2.10 -14.88
CA TYR A 46 -0.53 2.51 -13.50
C TYR A 46 0.81 2.59 -12.76
N PRO A 47 1.45 3.76 -12.72
CA PRO A 47 2.73 3.93 -12.05
C PRO A 47 2.58 3.76 -10.53
N PHE A 48 3.69 3.45 -9.86
CA PHE A 48 3.74 3.45 -8.41
C PHE A 48 3.49 4.86 -7.87
N GLN A 49 2.63 4.95 -6.86
CA GLN A 49 2.31 6.18 -6.15
C GLN A 49 2.75 5.98 -4.71
N VAL A 50 3.97 6.43 -4.42
CA VAL A 50 4.59 6.29 -3.10
C VAL A 50 4.24 7.52 -2.27
N GLN A 51 3.72 7.30 -1.07
CA GLN A 51 3.40 8.35 -0.12
C GLN A 51 4.00 8.00 1.23
N GLN A 52 4.88 8.83 1.76
CA GLN A 52 5.32 8.70 3.15
C GLN A 52 4.17 9.13 4.06
N ARG A 53 3.57 8.18 4.78
CA ARG A 53 2.45 8.44 5.70
C ARG A 53 2.88 8.51 7.15
N PHE A 54 4.00 7.88 7.48
CA PHE A 54 4.55 7.85 8.83
C PHE A 54 6.07 8.05 8.78
N ASP A 55 6.63 8.55 9.87
CA ASP A 55 8.07 8.61 10.07
C ASP A 55 8.65 7.20 10.19
N SER A 56 9.79 6.96 9.52
CA SER A 56 10.41 5.64 9.44
C SER A 56 10.94 5.15 10.79
N GLY A 57 11.42 6.06 11.65
CA GLY A 57 11.89 5.73 12.99
C GLY A 57 10.76 5.23 13.89
N SER A 58 9.60 5.88 13.80
CA SER A 58 8.39 5.45 14.51
C SER A 58 7.93 4.05 14.12
N ILE A 59 7.98 3.73 12.82
CA ILE A 59 7.64 2.39 12.31
C ILE A 59 8.70 1.35 12.71
N TYR A 60 9.98 1.71 12.71
CA TYR A 60 11.03 0.83 13.17
C TYR A 60 10.81 0.38 14.62
N LEU A 61 10.47 1.32 15.51
CA LEU A 61 10.13 0.99 16.90
C LEU A 61 8.92 0.07 16.98
N LEU A 62 7.89 0.30 16.18
CA LEU A 62 6.70 -0.56 16.14
C LEU A 62 7.02 -2.01 15.71
N GLN A 63 8.02 -2.22 14.84
CA GLN A 63 8.38 -3.54 14.34
C GLN A 63 9.35 -4.32 15.23
N ASN A 64 10.14 -3.63 16.06
CA ASN A 64 11.27 -4.23 16.79
C ASN A 64 11.13 -4.13 18.32
N ALA A 65 10.00 -3.64 18.82
CA ALA A 65 9.69 -3.59 20.25
C ALA A 65 9.29 -4.96 20.82
#